data_AF-A0ABF7QP40-F1
#
_entry.id   AF-A0ABF7QP40-F1
#
_cell.length_a   1.000
_cell.length_b   1.000
_cell.length_c   1.000
_cell.angle_alpha   90.00
_cell.angle_beta   90.00
_cell.angle_gamma   90.00
#
_symmetry.space_group_name_H-M   'P 1'
#
loop_
_entity.id
_entity.type
_entity.pdbx_description
1 polymer ?
#
loop_
_entity_poly.entity_id
_entity_poly.type
_entity_poly.pdbx_seq_one_letter_code
_entity_poly.pdbx_strand_id
1 'polypeptide(L)'
;MPVAGEQIWYWFRELDCQRSGNGFGVNPIGFQAIGEWSRLRGVTLLQWQLDAIIAMDLKRREIMAQKIVDKEEPEQQVSERPLTSRLFDAIFPNKRK
;
A
#
# COMPACT_ATOMS: atom_id res chain seq x y z
N MET A 1 -9.83 10.80 -17.84
CA MET A 1 -11.02 10.26 -17.14
C MET A 1 -12.22 11.11 -17.53
N PRO A 2 -13.44 10.56 -17.68
CA PRO A 2 -14.64 11.39 -17.78
C PRO A 2 -14.82 12.22 -16.49
N VAL A 3 -15.41 13.41 -16.59
CA VAL A 3 -15.55 14.39 -15.48
C VAL A 3 -16.15 13.77 -14.21
N ALA A 4 -17.15 12.90 -14.37
CA ALA A 4 -17.78 12.19 -13.26
C ALA A 4 -16.80 11.27 -12.50
N GLY A 5 -15.83 10.68 -13.20
CA GLY A 5 -14.78 9.86 -12.58
C GLY A 5 -13.76 10.69 -11.81
N GLU A 6 -13.46 11.90 -12.27
CA GLU A 6 -12.52 12.81 -11.61
C GLU A 6 -13.05 13.29 -10.25
N GLN A 7 -14.34 13.60 -10.17
CA GLN A 7 -14.98 13.97 -8.91
C GLN A 7 -14.94 12.84 -7.88
N ILE A 8 -15.25 11.61 -8.30
CA ILE A 8 -15.22 10.43 -7.43
C ILE A 8 -13.80 10.10 -6.99
N TRP A 9 -12.83 10.25 -7.89
CA TRP A 9 -11.43 10.11 -7.53
C TRP A 9 -11.00 11.12 -6.47
N TYR A 10 -11.42 12.38 -6.60
CA TYR A 10 -11.15 13.41 -5.60
C TYR A 10 -11.74 13.04 -4.23
N TRP A 11 -13.01 12.60 -4.19
CA TRP A 11 -13.67 12.13 -2.97
C TRP A 11 -12.95 10.96 -2.32
N PHE A 12 -12.54 9.98 -3.13
CA PHE A 12 -11.78 8.84 -2.65
C PHE A 12 -10.45 9.26 -2.02
N ARG A 13 -9.72 10.20 -2.63
CA ARG A 13 -8.46 10.67 -2.03
C ARG A 13 -8.67 11.36 -0.69
N GLU A 14 -9.73 12.15 -0.54
CA GLU A 14 -10.02 12.79 0.75
C GLU A 14 -10.28 11.74 1.84
N LEU A 15 -11.11 10.73 1.55
CA LEU A 15 -11.36 9.60 2.44
C LEU A 15 -10.07 8.83 2.74
N ASP A 16 -9.24 8.64 1.73
CA ASP A 16 -8.00 7.89 1.84
C ASP A 16 -6.95 8.58 2.73
N CYS A 17 -6.87 9.91 2.69
CA CYS A 17 -5.97 10.70 3.54
C CYS A 17 -6.31 10.61 5.05
N GLN A 18 -7.57 10.33 5.38
CA GLN A 18 -8.03 10.22 6.78
C GLN A 18 -7.88 8.81 7.33
N ARG A 19 -7.41 7.87 6.50
CA ARG A 19 -7.26 6.47 6.86
C ARG A 19 -6.13 6.31 7.89
N SER A 20 -6.47 5.76 9.04
CA SER A 20 -5.48 5.39 10.06
C SER A 20 -4.77 4.08 9.67
N GLY A 21 -3.49 3.98 10.01
CA GLY A 21 -2.70 2.75 9.88
C GLY A 21 -2.50 2.07 11.22
N ASN A 22 -2.66 0.74 11.27
CA ASN A 22 -2.42 -0.09 12.46
C ASN A 22 -1.09 -0.86 12.40
N GLY A 23 -0.23 -0.57 11.41
CA GLY A 23 1.04 -1.25 11.20
C GLY A 23 0.95 -2.57 10.44
N PHE A 24 -0.24 -3.12 10.21
CA PHE A 24 -0.46 -4.40 9.51
C PHE A 24 -1.11 -4.22 8.14
N GLY A 25 -0.70 -3.15 7.43
CA GLY A 25 -1.22 -2.80 6.12
C GLY A 25 -2.30 -1.72 6.16
N VAL A 26 -3.04 -1.63 5.06
CA VAL A 26 -3.98 -0.55 4.81
C VAL A 26 -5.38 -0.96 5.24
N ASN A 27 -5.93 -0.28 6.25
CA ASN A 27 -7.29 -0.52 6.74
C ASN A 27 -8.35 -0.21 5.65
N PRO A 28 -9.44 -0.97 5.54
CA PRO A 28 -10.52 -0.62 4.62
C PRO A 28 -11.19 0.70 5.00
N ILE A 29 -11.71 1.43 3.99
CA ILE A 29 -12.60 2.56 4.27
C ILE A 29 -13.93 2.00 4.76
N GLY A 30 -14.27 2.28 6.02
CA GLY A 30 -15.53 1.84 6.61
C GLY A 30 -16.73 2.66 6.12
N PHE A 31 -17.91 2.04 6.06
CA PHE A 31 -19.17 2.71 5.71
C PHE A 31 -19.48 3.89 6.64
N GLN A 32 -19.12 3.79 7.91
CA GLN A 32 -19.25 4.88 8.86
C GLN A 32 -18.45 6.12 8.42
N ALA A 33 -17.18 5.94 8.04
CA ALA A 33 -16.34 7.04 7.57
C ALA A 33 -16.89 7.67 6.28
N ILE A 34 -17.43 6.86 5.36
CA ILE A 34 -18.09 7.35 4.14
C ILE A 34 -19.34 8.17 4.49
N GLY A 35 -20.18 7.68 5.41
CA GLY A 35 -21.38 8.38 5.86
C GLY A 35 -21.06 9.68 6.59
N GLU A 36 -20.05 9.69 7.45
CA GLU A 36 -19.57 10.88 8.14
C GLU A 36 -18.99 11.91 7.17
N TRP A 37 -18.16 11.48 6.22
CA TRP A 37 -17.62 12.34 5.17
C TRP A 37 -18.73 12.94 4.29
N SER A 38 -19.68 12.11 3.84
CA SER A 38 -20.84 12.52 3.05
C SER A 38 -21.67 13.58 3.78
N ARG A 39 -21.91 13.38 5.08
CA ARG A 39 -22.60 14.34 5.94
C ARG A 39 -21.82 15.65 6.09
N LEU A 40 -20.51 15.59 6.33
CA LEU A 40 -19.66 16.78 6.51
C LEU A 40 -19.51 17.60 5.22
N ARG A 41 -19.49 16.94 4.06
CA ARG A 41 -19.42 17.59 2.75
C ARG A 41 -20.79 18.05 2.24
N GLY A 42 -21.88 17.65 2.88
CA GLY A 42 -23.24 17.92 2.39
C GLY A 42 -23.54 17.24 1.05
N VAL A 43 -22.91 16.11 0.78
CA VAL A 43 -23.03 15.37 -0.49
C VAL A 43 -23.81 14.09 -0.25
N THR A 44 -24.96 13.93 -0.89
CA THR A 44 -25.69 12.66 -0.92
C THR A 44 -25.12 11.78 -2.03
N LEU A 45 -24.46 10.68 -1.65
CA LEU A 45 -23.90 9.73 -2.62
C LEU A 45 -25.03 8.92 -3.29
N LEU A 46 -24.98 8.84 -4.62
CA LEU A 46 -25.75 7.86 -5.38
C LEU A 46 -25.13 6.47 -5.22
N GLN A 47 -25.94 5.43 -5.44
CA GLN A 47 -25.50 4.04 -5.30
C GLN A 47 -24.23 3.75 -6.11
N TRP A 48 -24.20 4.12 -7.40
CA TRP A 48 -23.03 3.89 -8.25
C TRP A 48 -21.77 4.65 -7.81
N GLN A 49 -21.92 5.80 -7.12
CA GLN A 49 -20.80 6.58 -6.61
C GLN A 49 -20.21 5.91 -5.37
N LEU A 50 -21.07 5.39 -4.50
CA LEU A 50 -20.68 4.59 -3.35
C LEU A 50 -19.96 3.32 -3.82
N ASP A 51 -20.54 2.61 -4.78
CA ASP A 51 -19.95 1.39 -5.36
C ASP A 51 -18.57 1.67 -5.97
N ALA A 52 -18.43 2.81 -6.67
CA ALA A 52 -17.14 3.23 -7.23
C ALA A 52 -16.09 3.51 -6.14
N ILE A 53 -16.46 4.18 -5.02
CA ILE A 53 -15.57 4.40 -3.88
C ILE A 53 -15.10 3.06 -3.28
N ILE A 54 -16.02 2.11 -3.11
CA ILE A 54 -15.72 0.78 -2.58
C ILE A 54 -14.80 0.01 -3.53
N ALA A 55 -15.07 0.04 -4.83
CA ALA A 55 -14.25 -0.63 -5.84
C ALA A 55 -12.82 -0.06 -5.88
N MET A 56 -12.66 1.26 -5.78
CA MET A 56 -11.33 1.89 -5.70
C MET A 56 -10.59 1.52 -4.41
N ASP A 57 -11.30 1.44 -3.28
CA ASP A 57 -10.70 1.01 -2.01
C ASP A 57 -10.16 -0.42 -2.10
N LEU A 58 -10.98 -1.32 -2.64
CA LEU A 58 -10.58 -2.70 -2.86
C LEU A 58 -9.35 -2.78 -3.77
N LYS A 59 -9.35 -2.04 -4.89
CA LYS A 59 -8.22 -2.05 -5.81
C LYS A 59 -6.94 -1.49 -5.20
N ARG A 60 -7.04 -0.42 -4.42
CA ARG A 60 -5.89 0.15 -3.70
C ARG A 60 -5.30 -0.85 -2.72
N ARG A 61 -6.13 -1.58 -1.98
CA ARG A 61 -5.69 -2.61 -1.03
C ARG A 61 -5.01 -3.78 -1.73
N GLU A 62 -5.53 -4.24 -2.87
CA GLU A 62 -4.87 -5.25 -3.69
C GLU A 62 -3.47 -4.80 -4.13
N ILE A 63 -3.35 -3.60 -4.69
CA ILE A 63 -2.06 -3.07 -5.16
C ILE A 63 -1.07 -2.93 -4.00
N MET A 64 -1.54 -2.49 -2.82
CA MET A 64 -0.66 -2.34 -1.67
C MET A 64 -0.22 -3.68 -1.09
N ALA A 65 -1.11 -4.68 -1.05
CA ALA A 65 -0.77 -6.04 -0.64
C ALA A 65 0.28 -6.64 -1.58
N GLN A 66 0.11 -6.44 -2.89
CA GLN A 66 1.06 -6.92 -3.90
C GLN A 66 2.44 -6.26 -3.73
N LYS A 67 2.49 -4.94 -3.49
CA LYS A 67 3.75 -4.24 -3.18
C LYS A 67 4.45 -4.70 -1.91
N ILE A 68 3.72 -5.23 -0.93
CA ILE A 68 4.33 -5.80 0.29
C ILE A 68 5.03 -7.12 -0.08
N VAL A 69 4.35 -7.99 -0.83
CA VAL A 69 4.92 -9.24 -1.34
C VAL A 69 6.16 -8.97 -2.20
N ASP A 70 6.08 -8.02 -3.14
CA ASP A 70 7.19 -7.67 -4.03
C ASP A 70 8.41 -7.07 -3.27
N LYS A 71 8.20 -6.48 -2.09
CA LYS A 71 9.28 -5.96 -1.22
C LYS A 71 9.93 -7.03 -0.35
N GLU A 72 9.19 -8.09 -0.03
CA GLU A 72 9.65 -9.19 0.82
C GLU A 72 10.47 -10.23 0.06
N GLU A 73 10.51 -10.17 -1.27
CA GLU A 73 11.57 -10.78 -2.06
C GLU A 73 12.76 -9.81 -2.13
N PRO A 74 13.71 -9.82 -1.18
CA PRO A 74 14.97 -9.17 -1.45
C PRO A 74 15.55 -9.91 -2.64
N GLU A 75 15.74 -9.20 -3.76
CA GLU A 75 16.75 -9.58 -4.73
C GLU A 75 18.01 -9.86 -3.92
N GLN A 76 18.33 -11.14 -3.73
CA GLN A 76 19.53 -11.52 -3.02
C GLN A 76 20.65 -10.95 -3.87
N GLN A 77 21.23 -9.83 -3.42
CA GLN A 77 22.43 -9.26 -4.00
C GLN A 77 23.57 -10.23 -3.66
N VAL A 78 23.56 -11.38 -4.31
CA VAL A 78 24.65 -12.33 -4.28
C VAL A 78 25.72 -11.68 -5.15
N SER A 79 26.78 -11.19 -4.51
CA SER A 79 27.89 -10.60 -5.24
C SER A 79 28.46 -11.64 -6.20
N GLU A 80 28.53 -11.33 -7.50
CA GLU A 80 29.14 -12.19 -8.52
C GLU A 80 30.65 -12.43 -8.28
N ARG A 81 31.26 -11.65 -7.37
CA ARG A 81 32.68 -11.79 -7.03
C ARG A 81 32.91 -13.14 -6.33
N PRO A 82 33.82 -13.98 -6.84
CA PRO A 82 34.12 -15.25 -6.21
C PRO A 82 34.66 -15.02 -4.80
N LEU A 83 34.08 -15.71 -3.83
CA LEU A 83 34.52 -15.67 -2.45
C LEU A 83 35.87 -16.38 -2.32
N THR A 84 36.96 -15.65 -2.54
CA THR A 84 38.32 -16.21 -2.40
C THR A 84 38.62 -16.51 -0.94
N SER A 85 39.46 -17.52 -0.69
CA SER A 85 39.87 -17.93 0.66
C SER A 85 40.44 -16.78 1.49
N ARG A 86 41.25 -15.92 0.86
CA ARG A 86 41.79 -14.70 1.50
C ARG A 86 40.71 -13.70 1.90
N LEU A 87 39.67 -13.51 1.07
CA LEU A 87 38.57 -12.63 1.38
C LEU A 87 37.69 -13.20 2.51
N PHE A 88 37.48 -14.52 2.51
CA PHE A 88 36.77 -15.20 3.60
C PHE A 88 37.52 -15.07 4.93
N ASP A 89 38.83 -15.29 4.95
CA ASP A 89 39.66 -15.13 6.14
C ASP A 89 39.68 -13.69 6.65
N ALA A 90 39.69 -12.71 5.74
CA ALA A 90 39.63 -11.29 6.09
C ALA A 90 38.27 -10.89 6.69
N ILE A 91 37.18 -11.52 6.26
CA ILE A 91 35.83 -11.31 6.83
C ILE A 91 35.66 -12.03 8.17
N PHE A 92 36.32 -13.18 8.37
CA PHE A 92 36.21 -14.01 9.59
C PHE A 92 37.56 -14.29 10.27
N PRO A 93 38.24 -13.26 10.84
CA PRO A 93 39.60 -13.42 11.35
C PRO A 93 39.74 -14.34 12.58
N ASN A 94 38.67 -14.58 13.34
CA ASN A 94 38.72 -15.31 14.62
C ASN A 94 38.27 -16.79 14.56
N LYS A 95 38.12 -17.39 13.38
CA LYS A 95 37.65 -18.79 13.24
C LYS A 95 38.74 -19.85 13.08
N ARG A 96 40.01 -19.48 13.19
CA ARG A 96 41.13 -20.45 13.19
C ARG A 96 41.56 -20.74 14.61
N LYS A 97 40.98 -21.78 15.21
CA LYS A 97 41.62 -22.54 16.28
C LYS A 97 42.09 -23.86 15.70
#